data_AF-A0A2K6DW55-F1
#
_entry.id   AF-A0A2K6DW55-F1
#
_cell.length_a   1.000
_cell.length_b   1.000
_cell.length_c   1.000
_cell.angle_alpha   90.00
_cell.angle_beta   90.00
_cell.angle_gamma   90.00
#
_symmetry.space_group_name_H-M   'P 1'
#
loop_
_entity.id
_entity.type
_entity.pdbx_description
1 polymer ?
#
loop_
_entity_poly.entity_id
_entity_poly.type
_entity_poly.pdbx_seq_one_letter_code
_entity_poly.pdbx_strand_id
1 'polypeptide(L)'
;MKTVTVRMVVELQVLTQVAPRKGDLQRMKQKEGRGVGRRREERSMAFTGKFEMESEKNYDEFMKLLGLSSDVIEKARNFKIVTEVQQDGQDFTWSQHYSGGHTMTNKFTVGKESDIQTMGGKKFKATVQMEGGKLVVNFPNYHQTSEIVGDKLVEVSTIGGVTYERVSKRLA
;
A
#
# COMPACT_ATOMS: atom_id res chain seq x y z
N MET A 1 -18.80 -2.88 -22.88
CA MET A 1 -18.47 -2.53 -21.47
C MET A 1 -17.26 -3.26 -20.88
N LYS A 2 -16.72 -4.34 -21.48
CA LYS A 2 -15.50 -5.04 -20.98
C LYS A 2 -14.17 -4.33 -21.26
N THR A 3 -14.15 -3.37 -22.19
CA THR A 3 -12.92 -2.75 -22.74
C THR A 3 -12.43 -1.52 -21.96
N VAL A 4 -13.29 -0.89 -21.14
CA VAL A 4 -12.97 0.35 -20.42
C VAL A 4 -12.15 0.07 -19.16
N THR A 5 -12.44 -1.02 -18.45
CA THR A 5 -11.69 -1.47 -17.25
C THR A 5 -10.24 -1.85 -17.59
N VAL A 6 -10.01 -2.41 -18.79
CA VAL A 6 -8.67 -2.76 -19.27
C VAL A 6 -7.88 -1.50 -19.68
N ARG A 7 -8.55 -0.46 -20.21
CA ARG A 7 -7.88 0.81 -20.56
C ARG A 7 -7.49 1.66 -19.35
N MET A 8 -8.30 1.69 -18.27
CA MET A 8 -7.94 2.41 -17.04
C MET A 8 -6.67 1.85 -16.37
N VAL A 9 -6.45 0.53 -16.43
CA VAL A 9 -5.25 -0.12 -15.89
C VAL A 9 -4.01 0.16 -16.76
N VAL A 10 -4.20 0.35 -18.07
CA VAL A 10 -3.13 0.62 -19.04
C VAL A 10 -2.64 2.07 -18.99
N GLU A 11 -3.45 3.04 -18.54
CA GLU A 11 -3.02 4.45 -18.46
C GLU A 11 -2.18 4.77 -17.22
N LEU A 12 -2.40 4.06 -16.10
CA LEU A 12 -1.49 4.08 -14.92
C LEU A 12 -0.08 3.54 -15.25
N GLN A 13 0.04 2.86 -16.39
CA GLN A 13 1.24 2.18 -16.85
C GLN A 13 2.32 3.17 -17.34
N VAL A 14 1.97 4.41 -17.71
CA VAL A 14 2.89 5.36 -18.34
C VAL A 14 3.72 6.19 -17.32
N LEU A 15 3.24 6.38 -16.08
CA LEU A 15 3.72 7.48 -15.22
C LEU A 15 4.84 7.16 -14.23
N THR A 16 5.28 5.90 -14.11
CA THR A 16 6.42 5.56 -13.23
C THR A 16 7.75 5.44 -13.99
N GLN A 17 7.87 6.05 -15.18
CA GLN A 17 9.09 6.04 -16.00
C GLN A 17 10.22 6.96 -15.48
N VAL A 18 10.38 7.08 -14.15
CA VAL A 18 11.58 7.71 -13.59
C VAL A 18 12.33 6.66 -12.77
N ALA A 19 13.17 5.90 -13.47
CA ALA A 19 14.10 4.96 -12.86
C ALA A 19 15.17 5.73 -12.06
N PRO A 20 15.54 5.30 -10.83
CA PRO A 20 16.72 5.84 -10.17
C PRO A 20 17.99 5.43 -10.94
N ARG A 21 18.92 6.37 -11.12
CA ARG A 21 20.21 6.14 -11.80
C ARG A 21 21.08 5.20 -10.95
N LYS A 22 21.90 4.38 -11.62
CA LYS A 22 22.73 3.26 -11.11
C LYS A 22 23.76 3.59 -9.99
N GLY A 23 23.74 4.76 -9.34
CA GLY A 23 24.81 5.25 -8.46
C GLY A 23 24.73 4.87 -6.98
N ASP A 24 23.54 4.60 -6.42
CA ASP A 24 23.34 4.66 -4.97
C ASP A 24 23.32 3.30 -4.23
N LEU A 25 23.72 2.20 -4.88
CA LEU A 25 23.57 0.85 -4.32
C LEU A 25 24.71 0.39 -3.39
N GLN A 26 25.75 1.21 -3.15
CA GLN A 26 26.98 0.74 -2.49
C GLN A 26 27.21 1.15 -1.03
N ARG A 27 26.28 1.83 -0.35
CA ARG A 27 26.53 2.32 1.03
C ARG A 27 25.57 1.83 2.11
N MET A 28 24.99 0.63 1.97
CA MET A 28 24.07 0.05 2.96
C MET A 28 24.39 -1.40 3.37
N LYS A 29 25.66 -1.79 3.33
CA LYS A 29 26.11 -3.06 3.93
C LYS A 29 27.20 -2.80 4.96
N GLN A 30 26.82 -2.58 6.22
CA GLN A 30 27.62 -3.04 7.37
C GLN A 30 26.92 -2.80 8.73
N LYS A 31 27.14 -3.78 9.63
CA LYS A 31 26.82 -3.90 11.06
C LYS A 31 25.45 -4.54 11.37
N GLU A 32 25.42 -5.86 11.63
CA GLU A 32 25.67 -6.59 12.90
C GLU A 32 24.41 -6.59 13.80
N GLY A 33 24.03 -7.61 14.58
CA GLY A 33 24.58 -8.90 14.95
C GLY A 33 23.72 -9.51 16.08
N ARG A 34 23.56 -10.84 16.05
CA ARG A 34 23.11 -11.84 17.06
C ARG A 34 22.46 -11.41 18.40
N GLY A 35 21.28 -12.01 18.68
CA GLY A 35 21.08 -12.86 19.87
C GLY A 35 19.91 -12.57 20.84
N VAL A 36 19.24 -13.66 21.24
CA VAL A 36 18.52 -13.94 22.51
C VAL A 36 16.98 -13.84 22.54
N GLY A 37 16.36 -14.96 22.94
CA GLY A 37 15.17 -15.01 23.79
C GLY A 37 13.82 -15.16 23.08
N ARG A 38 13.38 -16.40 22.81
CA ARG A 38 11.96 -16.69 22.50
C ARG A 38 11.09 -16.37 23.72
N ARG A 39 10.53 -15.16 23.76
CA ARG A 39 9.24 -14.92 24.42
C ARG A 39 8.18 -14.98 23.34
N ARG A 40 7.15 -15.81 23.54
CA ARG A 40 5.94 -15.80 22.72
C ARG A 40 5.21 -14.51 23.08
N GLU A 41 5.61 -13.43 22.40
CA GLU A 41 4.90 -12.17 22.44
C GLU A 41 3.51 -12.47 21.89
N GLU A 42 2.47 -12.21 22.68
CA GLU A 42 1.09 -12.16 22.20
C GLU A 42 1.04 -11.02 21.17
N ARG A 43 1.38 -11.36 19.93
CA ARG A 43 1.34 -10.44 18.80
C ARG A 43 -0.13 -10.14 18.56
N SER A 44 -0.58 -9.00 19.06
CA SER A 44 -1.84 -8.41 18.64
C SER A 44 -1.81 -8.31 17.11
N MET A 45 -2.62 -9.13 16.44
CA MET A 45 -2.80 -9.10 14.98
C MET A 45 -3.76 -7.97 14.63
N ALA A 46 -3.41 -6.75 15.04
CA ALA A 46 -4.30 -5.59 14.98
C ALA A 46 -4.85 -5.36 13.58
N PHE A 47 -4.04 -5.65 12.55
CA PHE A 47 -4.42 -5.47 11.17
C PHE A 47 -5.34 -6.56 10.63
N THR A 48 -5.38 -7.76 11.23
CA THR A 48 -6.19 -8.87 10.70
C THR A 48 -7.66 -8.48 10.66
N GLY A 49 -8.28 -8.54 9.48
CA GLY A 49 -9.70 -8.21 9.30
C GLY A 49 -10.04 -7.80 7.87
N LYS A 50 -11.33 -7.56 7.65
CA LYS A 50 -11.86 -6.97 6.41
C LYS A 50 -12.24 -5.54 6.67
N PHE A 51 -11.93 -4.65 5.74
CA PHE A 51 -12.18 -3.22 5.87
C PHE A 51 -12.82 -2.69 4.60
N GLU A 52 -13.90 -1.92 4.73
CA GLU A 52 -14.53 -1.22 3.62
C GLU A 52 -14.19 0.26 3.71
N MET A 53 -13.81 0.86 2.57
CA MET A 53 -13.55 2.29 2.50
C MET A 53 -14.75 3.11 3.00
N GLU A 54 -14.52 3.98 3.97
CA GLU A 54 -15.54 4.83 4.59
C GLU A 54 -15.39 6.29 4.17
N SER A 55 -14.16 6.81 4.14
CA SER A 55 -13.87 8.18 3.73
C SER A 55 -12.46 8.33 3.17
N GLU A 56 -12.25 9.41 2.40
CA GLU A 56 -10.96 9.78 1.86
C GLU A 56 -10.81 11.32 1.79
N LYS A 57 -9.57 11.81 1.83
CA LYS A 57 -9.22 13.24 1.73
C LYS A 57 -8.13 13.45 0.68
N ASN A 58 -8.21 14.57 -0.05
CA ASN A 58 -7.24 14.97 -1.09
C ASN A 58 -7.06 13.97 -2.23
N TYR A 59 -8.08 13.15 -2.52
CA TYR A 59 -8.06 12.12 -3.57
C TYR A 59 -7.68 12.69 -4.95
N ASP A 60 -8.38 13.71 -5.45
CA ASP A 60 -8.13 14.25 -6.79
C ASP A 60 -6.73 14.81 -6.96
N GLU A 61 -6.29 15.59 -5.97
CA GLU A 61 -4.99 16.24 -6.00
C GLU A 61 -3.87 15.20 -5.98
N PHE A 62 -3.98 14.20 -5.10
CA PHE A 62 -3.03 13.11 -5.01
C PHE A 62 -3.00 12.24 -6.28
N MET A 63 -4.16 11.90 -6.82
CA MET A 63 -4.25 11.11 -8.05
C MET A 63 -3.69 11.87 -9.25
N LYS A 64 -3.91 13.19 -9.35
CA LYS A 64 -3.28 14.04 -10.38
C LYS A 64 -1.76 14.09 -10.22
N LEU A 65 -1.23 14.12 -9.00
CA LEU A 65 0.22 14.05 -8.75
C LEU A 65 0.82 12.68 -9.10
N LEU A 66 0.04 11.61 -8.98
CA LEU A 66 0.39 10.30 -9.54
C LEU A 66 0.30 10.27 -11.08
N GLY A 67 -0.19 11.35 -11.70
CA GLY A 67 -0.32 11.56 -13.13
C GLY A 67 -1.62 11.03 -13.75
N LEU A 68 -2.58 10.59 -12.95
CA LEU A 68 -3.87 10.16 -13.46
C LEU A 68 -4.62 11.31 -14.14
N SER A 69 -5.21 11.03 -15.30
CA SER A 69 -6.12 11.97 -15.97
C SER A 69 -7.43 12.11 -15.21
N SER A 70 -8.05 13.29 -15.28
CA SER A 70 -9.32 13.58 -14.60
C SER A 70 -10.41 12.55 -14.93
N ASP A 71 -10.48 12.08 -16.18
CA ASP A 71 -11.43 11.04 -16.61
C ASP A 71 -11.27 9.71 -15.86
N VAL A 72 -10.03 9.33 -15.54
CA VAL A 72 -9.74 8.08 -14.81
C VAL A 72 -10.05 8.26 -13.33
N ILE A 73 -9.74 9.43 -12.77
CA ILE A 73 -10.05 9.80 -11.38
C ILE A 73 -11.55 9.77 -11.14
N GLU A 74 -12.35 10.40 -12.01
CA GLU A 74 -13.81 10.41 -11.89
C GLU A 74 -14.42 9.00 -11.95
N LYS A 75 -13.92 8.16 -12.86
CA LYS A 75 -14.40 6.77 -13.00
C LYS A 75 -14.02 5.91 -11.80
N ALA A 76 -12.86 6.16 -11.19
CA ALA A 76 -12.36 5.38 -10.07
C ALA A 76 -12.98 5.76 -8.71
N ARG A 77 -13.47 7.00 -8.57
CA ARG A 77 -13.98 7.58 -7.32
C ARG A 77 -15.08 6.76 -6.65
N ASN A 78 -15.96 6.12 -7.42
CA ASN A 78 -17.12 5.40 -6.89
C ASN A 78 -16.89 3.89 -6.74
N PHE A 79 -15.67 3.40 -7.00
CA PHE A 79 -15.40 1.99 -6.81
C PHE A 79 -15.28 1.64 -5.33
N LYS A 80 -16.11 0.71 -4.89
CA LYS A 80 -15.99 0.15 -3.55
C LYS A 80 -14.76 -0.73 -3.50
N ILE A 81 -13.91 -0.46 -2.52
CA ILE A 81 -12.70 -1.25 -2.23
C ILE A 81 -12.90 -1.89 -0.87
N VAL A 82 -12.80 -3.23 -0.85
CA VAL A 82 -12.71 -4.00 0.39
C VAL A 82 -11.27 -4.48 0.54
N THR A 83 -10.62 -4.09 1.62
CA THR A 83 -9.27 -4.53 1.98
C THR A 83 -9.38 -5.68 2.98
N GLU A 84 -8.83 -6.84 2.66
CA GLU A 84 -8.73 -7.98 3.55
C GLU A 84 -7.26 -8.18 3.93
N VAL A 85 -6.97 -8.11 5.22
CA VAL A 85 -5.61 -8.29 5.75
C VAL A 85 -5.58 -9.54 6.62
N GLN A 86 -4.60 -10.40 6.36
CA GLN A 86 -4.23 -11.51 7.22
C GLN A 86 -2.81 -11.26 7.74
N GLN A 87 -2.67 -11.20 9.06
CA GLN A 87 -1.38 -11.02 9.71
C GLN A 87 -1.03 -12.27 10.51
N ASP A 88 0.09 -12.91 10.16
CA ASP A 88 0.74 -13.95 10.95
C ASP A 88 2.10 -13.43 11.45
N GLY A 89 2.02 -12.69 12.55
CA GLY A 89 3.18 -12.09 13.18
C GLY A 89 3.81 -10.98 12.33
N GLN A 90 4.87 -11.31 11.60
CA GLN A 90 5.57 -10.39 10.70
C GLN A 90 5.19 -10.61 9.23
N ASP A 91 4.48 -11.69 8.93
CA ASP A 91 4.03 -12.03 7.58
C ASP A 91 2.62 -11.48 7.37
N PHE A 92 2.44 -10.78 6.25
CA PHE A 92 1.17 -10.15 5.89
C PHE A 92 0.73 -10.66 4.53
N THR A 93 -0.56 -10.98 4.42
CA THR A 93 -1.28 -11.08 3.15
C THR A 93 -2.29 -9.95 3.09
N TRP A 94 -2.08 -9.02 2.16
CA TRP A 94 -2.89 -7.84 1.97
C TRP A 94 -3.63 -7.94 0.64
N SER A 95 -4.94 -8.19 0.71
CA SER A 95 -5.82 -8.33 -0.46
C SER A 95 -6.71 -7.11 -0.61
N GLN A 96 -6.87 -6.62 -1.83
CA GLN A 96 -7.80 -5.56 -2.18
C GLN A 96 -8.77 -6.07 -3.23
N HIS A 97 -10.06 -6.00 -2.91
CA HIS A 97 -11.16 -6.42 -3.75
C HIS A 97 -11.86 -5.19 -4.31
N TYR A 98 -11.87 -5.08 -5.63
CA TYR A 98 -12.47 -3.96 -6.36
C TYR A 98 -13.85 -4.33 -6.86
N SER A 99 -14.81 -3.42 -6.75
CA SER A 99 -16.10 -3.54 -7.43
C SER A 99 -15.87 -3.71 -8.94
N GLY A 100 -16.22 -4.88 -9.46
CA GLY A 100 -15.86 -5.32 -10.82
C GLY A 100 -15.15 -6.68 -10.88
N GLY A 101 -14.88 -7.30 -9.72
CA GLY A 101 -14.37 -8.67 -9.61
C GLY A 101 -12.85 -8.79 -9.67
N HIS A 102 -12.13 -7.68 -9.82
CA HIS A 102 -10.67 -7.65 -9.75
C HIS A 102 -10.22 -7.74 -8.30
N THR A 103 -9.29 -8.65 -8.02
CA THR A 103 -8.63 -8.78 -6.73
C THR A 103 -7.12 -8.67 -6.93
N MET A 104 -6.47 -7.90 -6.06
CA MET A 104 -5.01 -7.80 -6.00
C MET A 104 -4.55 -8.25 -4.62
N THR A 105 -3.54 -9.12 -4.57
CA THR A 105 -3.00 -9.64 -3.31
C THR A 105 -1.50 -9.42 -3.25
N ASN A 106 -1.04 -8.76 -2.20
CA ASN A 106 0.37 -8.58 -1.87
C ASN A 106 0.73 -9.42 -0.65
N LYS A 107 1.82 -10.18 -0.75
CA LYS A 107 2.37 -10.94 0.37
C LYS A 107 3.74 -10.38 0.70
N PHE A 108 3.95 -10.00 1.95
CA PHE A 108 5.20 -9.40 2.38
C PHE A 108 5.52 -9.76 3.83
N THR A 109 6.82 -9.76 4.14
CA THR A 109 7.31 -9.91 5.51
C THR A 109 7.90 -8.58 5.95
N VAL A 110 7.49 -8.08 7.12
CA VAL A 110 8.05 -6.86 7.71
C VAL A 110 9.57 -6.98 7.86
N GLY A 111 10.30 -5.93 7.46
CA GLY A 111 11.76 -5.86 7.49
C GLY A 111 12.48 -6.64 6.40
N LYS A 112 11.75 -7.26 5.46
CA LYS A 112 12.32 -7.96 4.29
C LYS A 112 11.83 -7.35 2.99
N GLU A 113 12.72 -7.30 2.02
CA GLU A 113 12.36 -6.93 0.66
C GLU A 113 11.38 -7.97 0.07
N SER A 114 10.24 -7.49 -0.43
CA SER A 114 9.17 -8.31 -0.99
C SER A 114 8.72 -7.74 -2.34
N ASP A 115 8.24 -8.61 -3.23
CA ASP A 115 7.63 -8.18 -4.49
C ASP A 115 6.22 -7.65 -4.21
N ILE A 116 6.04 -6.34 -4.36
CA ILE A 116 4.77 -5.65 -4.18
C ILE A 116 4.20 -5.30 -5.55
N GLN A 117 2.95 -5.66 -5.75
CA GLN A 117 2.13 -5.25 -6.88
C GLN A 117 1.32 -4.00 -6.51
N THR A 118 1.45 -2.95 -7.32
CA THR A 118 0.54 -1.80 -7.27
C THR A 118 -0.71 -2.05 -8.08
N MET A 119 -1.72 -1.22 -7.84
CA MET A 119 -2.95 -1.18 -8.62
C MET A 119 -2.76 -1.05 -10.13
N GLY A 120 -1.65 -0.46 -10.57
CA GLY A 120 -1.26 -0.42 -11.98
C GLY A 120 -0.66 -1.73 -12.53
N GLY A 121 -0.77 -2.85 -11.80
CA GLY A 121 -0.21 -4.15 -12.22
C GLY A 121 1.32 -4.24 -12.17
N LYS A 122 2.01 -3.14 -11.82
CA LYS A 122 3.46 -3.09 -11.72
C LYS A 122 3.93 -3.77 -10.44
N LYS A 123 4.87 -4.68 -10.60
CA LYS A 123 5.60 -5.32 -9.51
C LYS A 123 6.93 -4.64 -9.34
N PHE A 124 7.27 -4.29 -8.11
CA PHE A 124 8.58 -3.76 -7.73
C PHE A 124 8.94 -4.32 -6.37
N LYS A 125 10.21 -4.22 -6.02
CA LYS A 125 10.69 -4.62 -4.71
C LYS A 125 10.59 -3.46 -3.74
N ALA A 126 9.96 -3.70 -2.60
CA ALA A 126 9.92 -2.75 -1.51
C ALA A 126 10.04 -3.48 -0.17
N THR A 127 10.51 -2.76 0.84
CA THR A 127 10.58 -3.24 2.22
C THR A 127 9.54 -2.50 3.04
N VAL A 128 8.62 -3.26 3.63
CA VAL A 128 7.64 -2.73 4.58
C VAL A 128 8.25 -2.80 5.97
N GLN A 129 8.25 -1.69 6.70
CA GLN A 129 8.74 -1.59 8.08
C GLN A 129 7.57 -1.49 9.07
N MET A 130 7.83 -1.80 10.34
CA MET A 130 6.88 -1.60 11.43
C MET A 130 7.49 -0.62 12.44
N GLU A 131 6.85 0.54 12.61
CA GLU A 131 7.29 1.61 13.50
C GLU A 131 6.14 2.03 14.40
N GLY A 132 6.25 1.80 15.71
CA GLY A 132 5.21 2.23 16.68
C GLY A 132 3.81 1.66 16.41
N GLY A 133 3.71 0.45 15.82
CA GLY A 133 2.43 -0.16 15.44
C GLY A 133 1.90 0.27 14.06
N LYS A 134 2.66 1.08 13.33
CA LYS A 134 2.33 1.51 11.95
C LYS A 134 3.19 0.73 10.95
N LEU A 135 2.57 0.26 9.88
CA LEU A 135 3.30 -0.19 8.70
C LEU A 135 3.78 1.04 7.94
N VAL A 136 5.05 1.05 7.55
CA VAL A 136 5.69 2.16 6.85
C VAL A 136 6.35 1.63 5.58
N VAL A 137 6.10 2.28 4.45
CA VAL A 137 6.75 1.98 3.17
C VAL A 137 7.29 3.26 2.56
N ASN A 138 8.60 3.27 2.33
CA ASN A 138 9.30 4.37 1.70
C ASN A 138 9.53 4.05 0.23
N PHE A 139 8.85 4.77 -0.65
CA PHE A 139 9.11 4.73 -2.08
C PHE A 139 9.95 5.94 -2.49
N PRO A 140 10.67 5.88 -3.62
CA PRO A 140 11.44 7.03 -4.11
C PRO A 140 10.62 8.31 -4.26
N ASN A 141 9.33 8.19 -4.62
CA ASN A 141 8.46 9.32 -4.94
C ASN A 141 7.31 9.52 -3.94
N TYR A 142 7.07 8.58 -3.02
CA TYR A 142 5.99 8.70 -2.04
C TYR A 142 6.27 7.95 -0.74
N HIS A 143 5.73 8.48 0.36
CA HIS A 143 5.78 7.83 1.66
C HIS A 143 4.38 7.32 2.00
N GLN A 144 4.26 6.08 2.46
CA GLN A 144 2.97 5.52 2.86
C GLN A 144 3.05 4.94 4.28
N THR A 145 2.04 5.25 5.08
CA THR A 145 1.82 4.63 6.39
C THR A 145 0.44 3.97 6.46
N SER A 146 0.35 2.86 7.17
CA SER A 146 -0.92 2.19 7.47
C SER A 146 -0.97 1.81 8.93
N GLU A 147 -2.06 2.14 9.61
CA GLU A 147 -2.24 1.87 11.05
C GLU A 147 -3.69 1.56 11.39
N ILE A 148 -3.88 0.93 12.55
CA ILE A 148 -5.19 0.68 13.11
C ILE A 148 -5.45 1.71 14.21
N VAL A 149 -6.43 2.58 13.99
CA VAL A 149 -6.89 3.57 14.97
C VAL A 149 -8.29 3.17 15.42
N GLY A 150 -8.41 2.66 16.64
CA GLY A 150 -9.65 2.06 17.13
C GLY A 150 -10.00 0.82 16.31
N ASP A 151 -11.16 0.84 15.64
CA ASP A 151 -11.63 -0.22 14.75
C ASP A 151 -11.39 0.07 13.26
N LYS A 152 -10.70 1.17 12.93
CA LYS A 152 -10.51 1.61 11.54
C LYS A 152 -9.09 1.39 11.04
N LEU A 153 -8.98 1.03 9.77
CA LEU A 153 -7.73 1.05 9.03
C LEU A 153 -7.55 2.45 8.44
N VAL A 154 -6.50 3.14 8.87
CA VAL A 154 -6.12 4.47 8.37
C VAL A 154 -4.86 4.33 7.53
N GLU A 155 -4.94 4.78 6.29
CA GLU A 155 -3.84 4.78 5.33
C GLU A 155 -3.54 6.21 4.90
N VAL A 156 -2.27 6.60 5.01
CA VAL A 156 -1.82 7.95 4.64
C VAL A 156 -0.70 7.82 3.63
N SER A 157 -0.84 8.50 2.49
CA SER A 157 0.17 8.56 1.44
C SER A 157 0.55 10.00 1.13
N THR A 158 1.85 10.31 1.14
CA THR A 158 2.36 11.67 0.94
C THR A 158 3.25 11.76 -0.29
N ILE A 159 2.97 12.71 -1.18
CA ILE A 159 3.74 13.02 -2.39
C ILE A 159 3.90 14.53 -2.50
N GLY A 160 5.14 15.03 -2.57
CA GLY A 160 5.41 16.45 -2.86
C GLY A 160 4.75 17.44 -1.89
N GLY A 161 4.47 17.04 -0.64
CA GLY A 161 3.77 17.84 0.36
C GLY A 161 2.25 17.65 0.40
N VAL A 162 1.64 16.99 -0.60
CA VAL A 162 0.22 16.63 -0.59
C VAL A 162 0.04 15.31 0.15
N THR A 163 -0.89 15.31 1.11
CA THR A 163 -1.21 14.15 1.94
C THR A 163 -2.59 13.63 1.57
N TYR A 164 -2.64 12.41 1.03
CA TYR A 164 -3.85 11.64 0.82
C TYR A 164 -4.11 10.76 2.05
N GLU A 165 -5.34 10.78 2.55
CA GLU A 165 -5.78 9.95 3.67
C GLU A 165 -6.97 9.11 3.22
N ARG A 166 -6.93 7.81 3.52
CA ARG A 166 -8.05 6.88 3.38
C ARG A 166 -8.36 6.24 4.72
N VAL A 167 -9.62 6.30 5.13
CA VAL A 167 -10.14 5.65 6.33
C VAL A 167 -11.10 4.55 5.91
N SER A 168 -10.84 3.33 6.36
CA SER A 168 -11.68 2.16 6.10
C SER A 168 -12.20 1.59 7.40
N LYS A 169 -13.53 1.41 7.51
CA LYS A 169 -14.17 0.79 8.66
C LYS A 169 -13.97 -0.72 8.62
N ARG A 170 -13.75 -1.35 9.76
CA ARG A 170 -13.73 -2.82 9.85
C ARG A 170 -15.13 -3.36 9.63
N LEU A 171 -15.21 -4.41 8.82
CA LEU A 171 -16.42 -5.22 8.66
C LEU A 171 -16.41 -6.27 9.78
N ALA A 172 -17.50 -6.31 10.54
CA ALA A 172 -17.71 -7.25 11.64
C ALA A 172 -17.67 -8.71 11.15
#